data_AF-A0A072V565-F1
#
_entry.id   AF-A0A072V565-F1
#
_cell.length_a   1.000
_cell.length_b   1.000
_cell.length_c   1.000
_cell.angle_alpha   90.00
_cell.angle_beta   90.00
_cell.angle_gamma   90.00
#
_symmetry.space_group_name_H-M   'P 1'
#
loop_
_entity.id
_entity.type
_entity.pdbx_description
1 polymer ?
#
loop_
_entity_poly.entity_id
_entity_poly.type
_entity_poly.pdbx_seq_one_letter_code
_entity_poly.pdbx_strand_id
1 'polypeptide(L)'
;MRNKELVLDDGEVEYEAGPESAWGNFEDDDVMQQQSSIQDDEAKKFPFVGDKEPLSSLAAEYQSGSPILLEKIKVLDGQYAAIRRTRGDGNCFFRGFMFSYLEHILEAQDSAEIDRIKANVERSRKALQTLGYAELTFEDFFTLFLEQLEDVIQGKETSISHEELVLRSRDQSVSDYVVMFFRFVTSAEIQKRSEFFEPFIMGLTNTTVEQKTLYMDIVI
;
A
#
# COMPACT_ATOMS: atom_id res chain seq x y z
N MET A 1 14.63 -10.23 -57.97
CA MET A 1 15.82 -10.47 -58.84
C MET A 1 16.96 -9.69 -58.21
N ARG A 2 18.09 -10.22 -57.74
CA ARG A 2 18.80 -11.48 -58.01
C ARG A 2 19.58 -11.79 -56.72
N ASN A 3 19.46 -13.01 -56.20
CA ASN A 3 20.41 -13.54 -55.24
C ASN A 3 21.79 -13.63 -55.91
N LYS A 4 22.83 -13.24 -55.20
CA LYS A 4 24.21 -13.66 -55.49
C LYS A 4 24.77 -14.23 -54.19
N GLU A 5 24.76 -15.55 -54.12
CA GLU A 5 25.67 -16.34 -53.29
C GLU A 5 27.05 -16.44 -53.96
N LEU A 6 28.00 -16.96 -53.18
CA LEU A 6 29.38 -17.35 -53.44
C LEU A 6 30.38 -16.27 -52.96
N VAL A 7 31.32 -16.52 -52.05
CA VAL A 7 32.05 -17.75 -51.72
C VAL A 7 32.51 -17.69 -50.25
N LEU A 8 32.55 -18.85 -49.58
CA LEU A 8 33.19 -19.07 -48.29
C LEU A 8 34.72 -18.97 -48.44
N ASP A 9 35.36 -18.04 -47.73
CA ASP A 9 36.80 -18.05 -47.50
C ASP A 9 37.04 -17.83 -46.01
N ASP A 10 37.94 -18.63 -45.47
CA ASP A 10 38.11 -18.90 -44.05
C ASP A 10 38.68 -17.68 -43.32
N GLY A 11 37.85 -16.98 -42.56
CA GLY A 11 38.26 -15.89 -41.68
C GLY A 11 37.25 -15.74 -40.55
N GLU A 12 37.72 -15.93 -39.31
CA GLU A 12 36.96 -15.63 -38.10
C GLU A 12 36.41 -14.21 -38.19
N VAL A 13 35.08 -14.09 -38.27
CA VAL A 13 34.41 -12.80 -38.14
C VAL A 13 34.38 -12.49 -36.65
N GLU A 14 35.34 -11.70 -36.18
CA GLU A 14 35.18 -10.96 -34.93
C GLU A 14 33.97 -10.03 -35.10
N TYR A 15 32.87 -10.38 -34.45
CA TYR A 15 31.76 -9.48 -34.30
C TYR A 15 32.20 -8.38 -33.34
N GLU A 16 32.60 -7.23 -33.87
CA GLU A 16 32.65 -6.00 -33.06
C GLU A 16 31.25 -5.79 -32.50
N ALA A 17 31.11 -6.01 -31.19
CA ALA A 17 29.90 -5.68 -30.47
C ALA A 17 29.60 -4.20 -30.71
N GLY A 18 28.51 -3.93 -31.44
CA GLY A 18 27.95 -2.59 -31.52
C GLY A 18 27.61 -2.07 -30.12
N PRO A 19 27.27 -0.79 -29.97
CA PRO A 19 27.01 -0.13 -28.67
C PRO A 19 25.71 -0.61 -27.98
N GLU A 20 25.35 -1.88 -28.12
CA GLU A 20 24.25 -2.56 -27.45
C GLU A 20 24.58 -2.95 -25.99
N SER A 21 25.74 -2.59 -25.47
CA SER A 21 26.09 -2.76 -24.04
C SER A 21 25.60 -1.61 -23.13
N ALA A 22 24.88 -0.63 -23.66
CA ALA A 22 24.32 0.48 -22.87
C ALA A 22 23.05 0.11 -22.07
N TRP A 23 22.54 -1.12 -22.23
CA TRP A 23 21.59 -1.75 -21.30
C TRP A 23 22.33 -2.67 -20.32
N GLY A 24 23.50 -2.23 -19.86
CA GLY A 24 24.25 -2.92 -18.82
C GLY A 24 23.31 -3.26 -17.67
N ASN A 25 23.33 -4.54 -17.27
CA ASN A 25 22.52 -5.10 -16.19
C ASN A 25 22.32 -4.09 -15.06
N PHE A 26 21.12 -3.51 -14.95
CA PHE A 26 20.77 -2.75 -13.76
C PHE A 26 20.86 -3.74 -12.59
N GLU A 27 21.78 -3.49 -11.67
CA GLU A 27 21.90 -4.33 -10.49
C GLU A 27 20.69 -4.07 -9.58
N ASP A 28 20.26 -5.09 -8.82
CA ASP A 28 19.12 -4.94 -7.91
C ASP A 28 19.35 -3.77 -6.93
N ASP A 29 20.61 -3.49 -6.58
CA ASP A 29 21.03 -2.36 -5.74
C ASP A 29 20.73 -1.00 -6.39
N ASP A 30 20.95 -0.85 -7.70
CA ASP A 30 20.64 0.40 -8.42
C ASP A 30 19.12 0.67 -8.41
N VAL A 31 18.33 -0.40 -8.60
CA VAL A 31 16.86 -0.33 -8.58
C VAL A 31 16.37 0.04 -7.17
N MET A 32 16.92 -0.60 -6.13
CA MET A 32 16.59 -0.30 -4.73
C MET A 32 16.95 1.15 -4.38
N GLN A 33 18.11 1.65 -4.82
CA GLN A 33 18.53 3.03 -4.58
C GLN A 33 17.62 4.03 -5.27
N GLN A 34 17.21 3.75 -6.50
CA GLN A 34 16.26 4.59 -7.23
C GLN A 34 14.89 4.64 -6.53
N GLN A 35 14.36 3.48 -6.12
CA GLN A 35 13.08 3.39 -5.41
C GLN A 35 13.11 4.18 -4.10
N SER A 36 14.17 4.01 -3.31
CA SER A 36 14.38 4.76 -2.07
C SER A 36 14.41 6.27 -2.32
N SER A 37 15.13 6.72 -3.35
CA SER A 37 15.20 8.15 -3.71
C SER A 37 13.83 8.74 -4.07
N ILE A 38 13.00 7.99 -4.81
CA ILE A 38 11.64 8.41 -5.18
C ILE A 38 10.75 8.50 -3.91
N GLN A 39 10.84 7.52 -3.03
CA GLN A 39 10.08 7.51 -1.77
C GLN A 39 10.49 8.66 -0.85
N ASP A 40 11.79 8.97 -0.76
CA ASP A 40 12.31 10.10 0.00
C ASP A 40 11.80 11.44 -0.53
N ASP A 41 11.74 11.61 -1.85
CA ASP A 41 11.22 12.82 -2.46
C ASP A 41 9.72 13.00 -2.25
N GLU A 42 8.94 11.92 -2.24
CA GLU A 42 7.54 11.95 -1.83
C GLU A 42 7.37 12.24 -0.33
N ALA A 43 8.25 11.66 0.51
CA ALA A 43 8.22 11.87 1.96
C ALA A 43 8.50 13.33 2.36
N LYS A 44 9.32 14.04 1.59
CA LYS A 44 9.56 15.48 1.76
C LYS A 44 8.33 16.34 1.44
N LYS A 45 7.45 15.87 0.54
CA LYS A 45 6.27 16.63 0.11
C LYS A 45 5.07 16.39 1.01
N PHE A 46 4.84 15.14 1.39
CA PHE A 46 3.61 14.74 2.07
C PHE A 46 3.89 13.86 3.29
N PRO A 47 3.26 14.13 4.45
CA PRO A 47 3.24 13.17 5.55
C PRO A 47 2.43 11.92 5.14
N PHE A 48 2.54 10.83 5.90
CA PHE A 48 1.74 9.62 5.64
C PHE A 48 0.24 9.88 5.55
N VAL A 49 -0.23 10.74 6.45
CA VAL A 49 -1.62 11.21 6.53
C VAL A 49 -1.59 12.74 6.60
N GLY A 50 -2.12 13.41 5.58
CA GLY A 50 -2.17 14.87 5.46
C GLY A 50 -3.11 15.53 6.46
N ASP A 51 -3.14 16.85 6.49
CA ASP A 51 -4.16 17.60 7.22
C ASP A 51 -5.51 17.54 6.48
N LYS A 52 -6.58 17.83 7.21
CA LYS A 52 -7.92 17.95 6.63
C LYS A 52 -8.00 19.30 5.91
N GLU A 53 -8.23 19.27 4.61
CA GLU A 53 -8.21 20.45 3.73
C GLU A 53 -9.52 20.58 2.94
N PRO A 54 -9.91 21.80 2.54
CA PRO A 54 -11.08 21.99 1.67
C PRO A 54 -10.82 21.44 0.25
N LEU A 55 -11.88 21.03 -0.44
CA LEU A 55 -11.78 20.55 -1.83
C LEU A 55 -11.30 21.63 -2.80
N SER A 56 -11.39 22.91 -2.43
CA SER A 56 -10.79 24.02 -3.18
C SER A 56 -9.27 23.89 -3.31
N SER A 57 -8.58 23.30 -2.32
CA SER A 57 -7.14 23.01 -2.42
C SER A 57 -6.86 22.03 -3.54
N LEU A 58 -7.66 20.97 -3.66
CA LEU A 58 -7.58 20.03 -4.77
C LEU A 58 -7.94 20.69 -6.10
N ALA A 59 -8.96 21.55 -6.14
CA ALA A 59 -9.33 22.29 -7.35
C ALA A 59 -8.18 23.19 -7.85
N ALA A 60 -7.41 23.79 -6.93
CA ALA A 60 -6.27 24.65 -7.26
C ALA A 60 -5.19 23.92 -8.07
N GLU A 61 -4.93 22.65 -7.77
CA GLU A 61 -3.94 21.81 -8.49
C GLU A 61 -4.32 21.59 -9.96
N TYR A 62 -5.61 21.63 -10.28
CA TYR A 62 -6.11 21.38 -11.63
C TYR A 62 -6.56 22.65 -12.36
N GLN A 63 -6.34 23.84 -11.80
CA GLN A 63 -6.74 25.12 -12.42
C GLN A 63 -6.15 25.30 -13.83
N SER A 64 -4.88 24.92 -14.01
CA SER A 64 -4.19 24.98 -15.32
C SER A 64 -4.32 23.68 -16.13
N GLY A 65 -5.07 22.71 -15.61
CA GLY A 65 -5.15 21.34 -16.11
C GLY A 65 -6.45 21.04 -16.83
N SER A 66 -7.11 19.94 -16.44
CA SER A 66 -8.27 19.39 -17.13
C SER A 66 -9.59 20.03 -16.63
N PRO A 67 -10.37 20.71 -17.50
CA PRO A 67 -11.69 21.24 -17.12
C PRO A 67 -12.66 20.16 -16.63
N ILE A 68 -12.52 18.94 -17.14
CA ILE A 68 -13.35 17.80 -16.73
C ILE A 68 -13.08 17.43 -15.26
N LEU A 69 -11.81 17.52 -14.81
CA LEU A 69 -11.48 17.24 -13.41
C LEU A 69 -12.03 18.33 -12.49
N LEU A 70 -12.00 19.60 -12.91
CA LEU A 70 -12.60 20.70 -12.14
C LEU A 70 -14.11 20.51 -11.95
N GLU A 71 -14.84 20.09 -12.99
CA GLU A 71 -16.28 19.78 -12.86
C GLU A 71 -16.53 18.57 -11.93
N LYS A 72 -15.68 17.54 -11.97
CA LYS A 72 -15.76 16.42 -11.02
C LYS A 72 -15.50 16.86 -9.58
N ILE A 73 -14.49 17.70 -9.36
CA ILE A 73 -14.16 18.24 -8.03
C ILE A 73 -15.32 19.09 -7.51
N LYS A 74 -15.97 19.88 -8.37
CA LYS A 74 -17.16 20.65 -8.00
C LYS A 74 -18.34 19.77 -7.56
N VAL A 75 -18.52 18.61 -8.19
CA VAL A 75 -19.52 17.62 -7.75
C VAL A 75 -19.16 17.01 -6.38
N LEU A 76 -17.86 16.80 -6.11
CA LEU A 76 -17.38 16.32 -4.81
C LEU A 76 -17.53 17.37 -3.70
N ASP A 77 -17.24 18.63 -4.00
CA ASP A 77 -17.37 19.77 -3.08
C ASP A 77 -18.81 19.94 -2.56
N GLY A 78 -19.81 19.57 -3.36
CA GLY A 78 -21.22 19.53 -2.94
C GLY A 78 -21.59 18.36 -2.01
N GLN A 79 -20.72 17.36 -1.84
CA GLN A 79 -20.99 16.14 -1.07
C GLN A 79 -20.06 15.96 0.13
N TYR A 80 -18.83 16.46 0.04
CA TYR A 80 -17.79 16.27 1.03
C TYR A 80 -17.26 17.62 1.49
N ALA A 81 -17.24 17.84 2.81
CA ALA A 81 -16.78 19.09 3.39
C ALA A 81 -15.25 19.28 3.31
N ALA A 82 -14.50 18.17 3.28
CA ALA A 82 -13.04 18.19 3.28
C ALA A 82 -12.48 16.90 2.69
N ILE A 83 -11.19 16.94 2.34
CA ILE A 83 -10.37 15.81 1.95
C ILE A 83 -9.16 15.72 2.87
N ARG A 84 -8.63 14.51 3.04
CA ARG A 84 -7.34 14.27 3.67
C ARG A 84 -6.49 13.44 2.71
N ARG A 85 -5.28 13.88 2.43
CA ARG A 85 -4.36 13.15 1.53
C ARG A 85 -3.63 12.05 2.27
N THR A 86 -3.22 11.02 1.55
CA THR A 86 -2.25 10.04 2.02
C THR A 86 -1.05 10.04 1.09
N ARG A 87 0.14 9.75 1.63
CA ARG A 87 1.38 9.68 0.84
C ARG A 87 1.25 8.61 -0.24
N GLY A 88 1.70 8.92 -1.46
CA GLY A 88 1.69 7.99 -2.60
C GLY A 88 2.84 6.99 -2.56
N ASP A 89 2.95 6.18 -1.51
CA ASP A 89 4.03 5.21 -1.27
C ASP A 89 3.66 3.74 -1.60
N GLY A 90 2.52 3.52 -2.25
CA GLY A 90 1.96 2.19 -2.50
C GLY A 90 1.17 1.60 -1.31
N ASN A 91 1.22 2.24 -0.13
CA ASN A 91 0.47 1.84 1.06
C ASN A 91 -0.73 2.77 1.35
N CYS A 92 -0.96 3.76 0.47
CA CYS A 92 -1.95 4.83 0.60
C CYS A 92 -3.37 4.34 0.91
N PHE A 93 -3.77 3.19 0.35
CA PHE A 93 -5.08 2.58 0.62
C PHE A 93 -5.22 2.16 2.08
N PHE A 94 -4.27 1.35 2.60
CA PHE A 94 -4.33 0.87 3.98
C PHE A 94 -4.16 2.01 4.99
N ARG A 95 -3.26 2.97 4.72
CA ARG A 95 -3.09 4.15 5.58
C ARG A 95 -4.36 5.01 5.63
N GLY A 96 -4.99 5.26 4.48
CA GLY A 96 -6.23 6.03 4.39
C GLY A 96 -7.42 5.32 5.05
N PHE A 97 -7.56 4.02 4.79
CA PHE A 97 -8.59 3.18 5.40
C PHE A 97 -8.47 3.17 6.93
N MET A 98 -7.28 2.89 7.46
CA MET A 98 -7.04 2.87 8.90
C MET A 98 -7.43 4.18 9.56
N PHE A 99 -6.87 5.29 9.06
CA PHE A 99 -7.10 6.59 9.66
C PHE A 99 -8.59 6.95 9.67
N SER A 100 -9.27 6.79 8.51
CA SER A 100 -10.69 7.09 8.41
C SER A 100 -11.53 6.21 9.33
N TYR A 101 -11.15 4.95 9.51
CA TYR A 101 -11.88 4.00 10.35
C TYR A 101 -11.72 4.32 11.84
N LEU A 102 -10.48 4.61 12.28
CA LEU A 102 -10.22 5.05 13.65
C LEU A 102 -10.81 6.43 13.96
N GLU A 103 -10.73 7.38 13.02
CA GLU A 103 -11.36 8.71 13.14
C GLU A 103 -12.87 8.55 13.35
N HIS A 104 -13.52 7.66 12.58
CA HIS A 104 -14.94 7.38 12.73
C HIS A 104 -15.30 6.80 14.12
N ILE A 105 -14.53 5.81 14.61
CA ILE A 105 -14.75 5.23 15.94
C ILE A 105 -14.50 6.27 17.04
N LEU A 106 -13.46 7.10 16.89
CA LEU A 106 -13.15 8.19 17.82
C LEU A 106 -14.30 9.22 17.88
N GLU A 107 -14.93 9.53 16.75
CA GLU A 107 -16.06 10.48 16.72
C GLU A 107 -17.35 9.84 17.26
N ALA A 108 -17.64 8.59 16.87
CA ALA A 108 -18.88 7.91 17.23
C ALA A 108 -18.86 7.29 18.64
N GLN A 109 -17.68 7.05 19.20
CA GLN A 109 -17.45 6.32 20.45
C GLN A 109 -18.14 4.94 20.45
N ASP A 110 -18.04 4.23 19.32
CA ASP A 110 -18.72 2.94 19.12
C ASP A 110 -17.91 1.78 19.73
N SER A 111 -18.17 1.50 21.01
CA SER A 111 -17.54 0.38 21.72
C SER A 111 -17.95 -0.99 21.18
N ALA A 112 -19.16 -1.12 20.63
CA ALA A 112 -19.65 -2.38 20.09
C ALA A 112 -18.90 -2.76 18.80
N GLU A 113 -18.57 -1.75 17.99
CA GLU A 113 -17.75 -1.95 16.80
C GLU A 113 -16.33 -2.44 17.16
N ILE A 114 -15.75 -1.92 18.24
CA ILE A 114 -14.45 -2.38 18.73
C ILE A 114 -14.51 -3.84 19.14
N ASP A 115 -15.50 -4.24 19.94
CA ASP A 115 -15.64 -5.64 20.34
C ASP A 115 -15.79 -6.57 19.12
N ARG A 116 -16.55 -6.13 18.11
CA ARG A 116 -16.71 -6.85 16.85
C ARG A 116 -15.37 -6.99 16.11
N ILE A 117 -14.59 -5.92 16.03
CA ILE A 117 -13.28 -5.94 15.36
C ILE A 117 -12.27 -6.78 16.13
N LYS A 118 -12.20 -6.69 17.46
CA LYS A 118 -11.32 -7.55 18.27
C LYS A 118 -11.59 -9.03 18.00
N ALA A 119 -12.87 -9.42 17.94
CA ALA A 119 -13.24 -10.78 17.58
C ALA A 119 -12.82 -11.17 16.15
N ASN A 120 -12.86 -10.22 15.19
CA ASN A 120 -12.36 -10.45 13.83
C ASN A 120 -10.83 -10.58 13.77
N VAL A 121 -10.10 -9.72 14.48
CA VAL A 121 -8.64 -9.75 14.58
C VAL A 121 -8.18 -11.11 15.08
N GLU A 122 -8.82 -11.63 16.13
CA GLU A 122 -8.52 -12.95 16.67
C GLU A 122 -8.84 -14.09 15.68
N ARG A 123 -9.91 -13.95 14.89
CA ARG A 123 -10.19 -14.91 13.81
C ARG A 123 -9.12 -14.87 12.72
N SER A 124 -8.64 -13.68 12.34
CA SER A 124 -7.56 -13.52 11.36
C SER A 124 -6.24 -14.09 11.86
N ARG A 125 -5.91 -13.88 13.14
CA ARG A 125 -4.75 -14.50 13.81
C ARG A 125 -4.77 -16.02 13.66
N LYS A 126 -5.91 -16.66 13.98
CA LYS A 126 -6.08 -18.12 13.83
C LYS A 126 -6.02 -18.59 12.38
N ALA A 127 -6.52 -17.79 11.44
CA ALA A 127 -6.45 -18.10 10.02
C ALA A 127 -4.99 -18.18 9.54
N LEU A 128 -4.16 -17.20 9.90
CA LEU A 128 -2.72 -17.20 9.60
C LEU A 128 -1.99 -18.41 10.19
N GLN A 129 -2.26 -18.75 11.45
CA GLN A 129 -1.69 -19.94 12.08
C GLN A 129 -2.10 -21.23 11.33
N THR A 130 -3.36 -21.32 10.89
CA THR A 130 -3.85 -22.46 10.11
C THR A 130 -3.20 -22.54 8.73
N LEU A 131 -2.87 -21.40 8.14
CA LEU A 131 -2.11 -21.29 6.88
C LEU A 131 -0.61 -21.58 7.05
N GLY A 132 -0.14 -21.82 8.29
CA GLY A 132 1.25 -22.21 8.58
C GLY A 132 2.19 -21.06 8.93
N TYR A 133 1.69 -19.84 9.13
CA TYR A 133 2.50 -18.72 9.60
C TYR A 133 2.87 -18.92 11.07
N ALA A 134 4.15 -18.70 11.41
CA ALA A 134 4.60 -18.72 12.80
C ALA A 134 4.13 -17.44 13.51
N GLU A 135 3.53 -17.57 14.70
CA GLU A 135 2.91 -16.44 15.40
C GLU A 135 3.86 -15.27 15.66
N LEU A 136 5.11 -15.56 15.99
CA LEU A 136 6.18 -14.58 16.19
C LEU A 136 6.43 -13.67 14.98
N THR A 137 5.99 -14.05 13.77
CA THR A 137 6.23 -13.23 12.56
C THR A 137 5.19 -12.13 12.38
N PHE A 138 4.05 -12.18 13.07
CA PHE A 138 2.98 -11.20 12.88
C PHE A 138 2.35 -10.69 14.17
N GLU A 139 2.67 -11.29 15.33
CA GLU A 139 2.00 -10.97 16.60
C GLU A 139 2.09 -9.50 16.99
N ASP A 140 3.24 -8.85 16.77
CA ASP A 140 3.47 -7.45 17.12
C ASP A 140 2.59 -6.50 16.30
N PHE A 141 2.39 -6.79 15.01
CA PHE A 141 1.52 -5.98 14.14
C PHE A 141 0.06 -6.04 14.60
N PHE A 142 -0.40 -7.23 15.03
CA PHE A 142 -1.74 -7.43 15.55
C PHE A 142 -1.93 -6.74 16.90
N THR A 143 -0.95 -6.86 17.79
CA THR A 143 -0.96 -6.20 19.10
C THR A 143 -1.03 -4.69 18.95
N LEU A 144 -0.16 -4.10 18.12
CA LEU A 144 -0.16 -2.66 17.88
C LEU A 144 -1.50 -2.17 17.31
N PHE A 145 -2.08 -2.88 16.33
CA PHE A 145 -3.39 -2.51 15.79
C PHE A 145 -4.49 -2.50 16.86
N LEU A 146 -4.51 -3.52 17.74
CA LEU A 146 -5.46 -3.60 18.84
C LEU A 146 -5.29 -2.44 19.82
N GLU A 147 -4.06 -2.04 20.13
CA GLU A 147 -3.78 -0.87 20.97
C GLU A 147 -4.33 0.42 20.34
N GLN A 148 -4.07 0.66 19.05
CA GLN A 148 -4.61 1.84 18.36
C GLN A 148 -6.15 1.87 18.37
N LEU A 149 -6.78 0.70 18.22
CA LEU A 149 -8.23 0.56 18.26
C LEU A 149 -8.80 0.82 19.66
N GLU A 150 -8.08 0.43 20.70
CA GLU A 150 -8.50 0.64 22.09
C GLU A 150 -8.35 2.07 22.56
N ASP A 151 -7.32 2.75 22.09
CA ASP A 151 -6.96 4.11 22.49
C ASP A 151 -7.92 5.17 21.93
N VAL A 152 -8.65 4.89 20.85
CA VAL A 152 -9.64 5.83 20.31
C VAL A 152 -10.96 5.89 21.10
N ILE A 153 -11.17 5.00 22.08
CA ILE A 153 -12.29 5.11 23.02
C ILE A 153 -11.91 5.97 24.20
N GLN A 154 -12.77 6.94 24.50
CA GLN A 154 -12.64 7.84 25.62
C GLN A 154 -13.00 7.17 26.96
N GLY A 155 -12.41 7.68 28.04
CA GLY A 155 -12.68 7.20 29.40
C GLY A 155 -11.70 6.14 29.92
N LYS A 156 -10.63 5.85 29.16
CA LYS A 156 -9.48 5.06 29.61
C LYS A 156 -8.29 5.97 29.89
N GLU A 157 -7.30 5.48 30.61
CA GLU A 157 -6.04 6.21 30.83
C GLU A 157 -5.24 6.40 29.54
N THR A 158 -5.36 5.45 28.60
CA THR A 158 -4.64 5.46 27.31
C THR A 158 -5.41 6.18 26.19
N SER A 159 -6.58 6.75 26.48
CA SER A 159 -7.42 7.41 25.50
C SER A 159 -6.68 8.54 24.79
N ILE A 160 -6.79 8.60 23.45
CA ILE A 160 -6.13 9.63 22.64
C ILE A 160 -7.12 10.67 22.11
N SER A 161 -6.59 11.87 21.85
CA SER A 161 -7.31 12.93 21.15
C SER A 161 -7.26 12.71 19.63
N HIS A 162 -8.06 13.48 18.90
CA HIS A 162 -7.97 13.49 17.43
C HIS A 162 -6.59 13.94 16.93
N GLU A 163 -5.97 14.91 17.60
CA GLU A 163 -4.62 15.39 17.26
C GLU A 163 -3.58 14.28 17.44
N GLU A 164 -3.67 13.53 18.54
CA GLU A 164 -2.77 12.42 18.81
C GLU A 164 -2.99 11.25 17.82
N LEU A 165 -4.23 10.96 17.41
CA LEU A 165 -4.50 10.00 16.33
C LEU A 165 -3.79 10.39 15.02
N VAL A 166 -3.84 11.68 14.65
CA VAL A 166 -3.12 12.20 13.47
C VAL A 166 -1.62 12.05 13.65
N LEU A 167 -1.07 12.38 14.82
CA LEU A 167 0.36 12.26 15.10
C LEU A 167 0.84 10.82 14.99
N ARG A 168 0.16 9.88 15.65
CA ARG A 168 0.48 8.45 15.57
C ARG A 168 0.37 7.90 14.16
N SER A 169 -0.63 8.33 13.39
CA SER A 169 -0.79 7.90 11.99
C SER A 169 0.31 8.43 11.06
N ARG A 170 1.06 9.45 11.51
CA ARG A 170 2.24 10.01 10.84
C ARG A 170 3.57 9.44 11.34
N ASP A 171 3.56 8.71 12.45
CA ASP A 171 4.76 8.01 12.92
C ASP A 171 5.08 6.85 11.98
N GLN A 172 6.34 6.73 11.57
CA GLN A 172 6.78 5.72 10.61
C GLN A 172 6.50 4.30 11.12
N SER A 173 6.89 4.02 12.36
CA SER A 173 6.79 2.69 12.96
C SER A 173 5.32 2.30 13.10
N VAL A 174 4.51 3.17 13.69
CA VAL A 174 3.08 2.90 13.91
C VAL A 174 2.36 2.71 12.57
N SER A 175 2.60 3.61 11.62
CA SER A 175 1.91 3.59 10.33
C SER A 175 2.29 2.33 9.53
N ASP A 176 3.56 1.93 9.51
CA ASP A 176 4.01 0.73 8.79
C ASP A 176 3.56 -0.57 9.44
N TYR A 177 3.60 -0.66 10.78
CA TYR A 177 3.10 -1.83 11.50
C TYR A 177 1.61 -2.06 11.24
N VAL A 178 0.81 -0.99 11.20
CA VAL A 178 -0.60 -1.10 10.84
C VAL A 178 -0.79 -1.51 9.38
N VAL A 179 0.02 -1.01 8.46
CA VAL A 179 0.01 -1.48 7.06
C VAL A 179 0.32 -2.97 7.00
N MET A 180 1.31 -3.45 7.73
CA MET A 180 1.65 -4.88 7.78
C MET A 180 0.51 -5.72 8.36
N PHE A 181 -0.15 -5.25 9.43
CA PHE A 181 -1.35 -5.90 9.95
C PHE A 181 -2.41 -6.09 8.84
N PHE A 182 -2.73 -5.03 8.08
CA PHE A 182 -3.72 -5.13 7.01
C PHE A 182 -3.26 -6.01 5.85
N ARG A 183 -1.97 -6.02 5.51
CA ARG A 183 -1.40 -6.95 4.53
C ARG A 183 -1.62 -8.40 4.94
N PHE A 184 -1.28 -8.75 6.17
CA PHE A 184 -1.49 -10.11 6.70
C PHE A 184 -2.97 -10.50 6.70
N VAL A 185 -3.86 -9.62 7.16
CA VAL A 185 -5.31 -9.89 7.15
C VAL A 185 -5.83 -10.08 5.72
N THR A 186 -5.38 -9.26 4.77
CA THR A 186 -5.78 -9.35 3.37
C THR A 186 -5.25 -10.63 2.73
N SER A 187 -3.97 -10.94 2.94
CA SER A 187 -3.32 -12.16 2.48
C SER A 187 -4.06 -13.40 3.00
N ALA A 188 -4.36 -13.45 4.30
CA ALA A 188 -5.10 -14.56 4.90
C ALA A 188 -6.49 -14.77 4.28
N GLU A 189 -7.26 -13.69 4.04
CA GLU A 189 -8.60 -13.79 3.44
C GLU A 189 -8.54 -14.25 1.97
N ILE A 190 -7.54 -13.78 1.20
CA ILE A 190 -7.34 -14.22 -0.18
C ILE A 190 -6.97 -15.70 -0.23
N GLN A 191 -6.00 -16.14 0.59
CA GLN A 191 -5.57 -17.54 0.63
C GLN A 191 -6.69 -18.48 1.08
N LYS A 192 -7.43 -18.10 2.12
CA LYS A 192 -8.56 -18.88 2.63
C LYS A 192 -9.66 -19.10 1.59
N ARG A 193 -9.80 -18.19 0.62
CA ARG A 193 -10.78 -18.25 -0.46
C ARG A 193 -10.09 -18.32 -1.83
N SER A 194 -8.98 -19.05 -1.90
CA SER A 194 -8.15 -19.15 -3.11
C SER A 194 -8.97 -19.51 -4.35
N GLU A 195 -9.83 -20.53 -4.27
CA GLU A 195 -10.71 -20.93 -5.40
C GLU A 195 -11.55 -19.77 -5.97
N PHE A 196 -11.98 -18.85 -5.13
CA PHE A 196 -12.73 -17.67 -5.56
C PHE A 196 -11.82 -16.61 -6.19
N PHE A 197 -10.63 -16.39 -5.64
CA PHE A 197 -9.72 -15.32 -6.08
C PHE A 197 -8.80 -15.73 -7.25
N GLU A 198 -8.54 -17.02 -7.45
CA GLU A 198 -7.64 -17.56 -8.48
C GLU A 198 -7.92 -17.01 -9.88
N PRO A 199 -9.17 -16.98 -10.38
CA PRO A 199 -9.45 -16.51 -11.74
C PRO A 199 -9.14 -15.02 -11.92
N PHE A 200 -9.26 -14.22 -10.87
CA PHE A 200 -8.99 -12.79 -10.89
C PHE A 200 -7.48 -12.51 -10.84
N ILE A 201 -6.69 -13.41 -10.24
CA ILE A 201 -5.24 -13.26 -10.13
C ILE A 201 -4.56 -13.75 -11.42
N MET A 202 -4.94 -14.92 -11.94
CA MET A 202 -4.42 -15.43 -13.21
C MET A 202 -4.68 -14.47 -14.39
N GLY A 203 -5.79 -13.75 -14.37
CA GLY A 203 -6.10 -12.73 -15.38
C GLY A 203 -5.23 -11.47 -15.30
N LEU A 204 -4.51 -11.25 -14.20
CA LEU A 204 -3.65 -10.09 -13.96
C LEU A 204 -2.15 -10.45 -14.06
N THR A 205 -1.78 -11.64 -13.58
CA THR A 205 -0.41 -12.15 -13.54
C THR A 205 -0.42 -13.64 -13.87
N ASN A 206 0.63 -14.16 -14.51
CA ASN A 206 0.79 -15.60 -14.73
C ASN A 206 1.23 -16.34 -13.44
N THR A 207 0.66 -15.98 -12.29
CA THR A 207 1.03 -16.49 -10.95
C THR A 207 -0.20 -17.01 -10.22
N THR A 208 -0.01 -17.95 -9.28
CA THR A 208 -1.10 -18.45 -8.43
C THR A 208 -1.41 -17.53 -7.25
N VAL A 209 -2.50 -17.80 -6.52
CA VAL A 209 -2.80 -17.14 -5.25
C VAL A 209 -1.61 -17.23 -4.28
N GLU A 210 -1.06 -18.44 -4.06
CA GLU A 210 0.02 -18.66 -3.08
C GLU A 210 1.26 -17.82 -3.42
N GLN A 211 1.63 -17.78 -4.70
CA GLN A 211 2.78 -17.00 -5.16
C GLN A 211 2.56 -15.51 -4.91
N LYS A 212 1.37 -14.98 -5.22
CA LYS A 212 1.08 -13.55 -5.06
C LYS A 212 0.97 -13.14 -3.60
N THR A 213 0.43 -14.00 -2.74
CA THR A 213 0.30 -13.71 -1.30
C THR A 213 1.65 -13.75 -0.61
N LEU A 214 2.54 -14.66 -1.00
CA LEU A 214 3.95 -14.63 -0.59
C LEU A 214 4.62 -13.28 -0.92
N TYR A 215 4.39 -12.71 -2.11
CA TYR A 215 4.91 -11.37 -2.45
C TYR A 215 4.29 -10.26 -1.57
N MET A 216 3.01 -10.34 -1.23
CA MET A 216 2.39 -9.36 -0.34
C MET A 216 2.93 -9.41 1.09
N ASP A 217 3.39 -10.59 1.51
CA ASP A 217 3.89 -10.85 2.88
C ASP A 217 5.42 -10.70 3.00
N ILE A 218 6.18 -10.82 1.89
CA ILE A 218 7.65 -10.76 1.87
C ILE A 218 8.20 -9.39 1.48
N VAL A 219 7.43 -8.56 0.76
CA VAL A 219 7.86 -7.18 0.45
C VAL A 219 7.64 -6.31 1.70
N ILE A 220 8.62 -6.41 2.60
CA ILE A 220 8.87 -5.56 3.77
C ILE A 220 9.77 -4.40 3.33
#